data_AF-A0A9E2NPR5-F1
#
_entry.id   AF-A0A9E2NPR5-F1
#
_cell.length_a   1.000
_cell.length_b   1.000
_cell.length_c   1.000
_cell.angle_alpha   90.00
_cell.angle_beta   90.00
_cell.angle_gamma   90.00
#
_symmetry.space_group_name_H-M   'P 1'
#
loop_
_entity.id
_entity.type
_entity.pdbx_description
1 polymer ?
#
loop_
_entity_poly.entity_id
_entity_poly.type
_entity_poly.pdbx_seq_one_letter_code
_entity_poly.pdbx_strand_id
1 'polypeptide(L)'
;MASYEMQESNLPGRDGERVLFPRMKLWGQMDLDEIAERICRGSTFAPGEVKGLVQALAEEIACGMAGGRSVKVDGIGVFTPALGLREGFGRETGEEGERRRNARSICVDRIHLSLIHISEPTR
;
A
#
# COMPACT_ATOMS: atom_id res chain seq x y z
N MET A 1 17.49 -5.88 -16.62
CA MET A 1 18.22 -5.33 -15.46
C MET A 1 17.66 -3.96 -15.15
N ALA A 2 17.45 -3.59 -13.89
CA ALA A 2 16.93 -2.26 -13.55
C ALA A 2 17.93 -1.16 -13.97
N SER A 3 17.42 -0.04 -14.46
CA SER A 3 18.23 1.14 -14.82
C SER A 3 17.82 2.34 -13.98
N TYR A 4 18.71 3.31 -13.80
CA TYR A 4 18.42 4.55 -13.08
C TYR A 4 18.84 5.78 -13.90
N GLU A 5 18.29 6.94 -13.53
CA GLU A 5 18.76 8.26 -13.96
C GLU A 5 19.07 9.11 -12.75
N MET A 6 20.02 10.04 -12.91
CA MET A 6 20.30 11.05 -11.90
C MET A 6 19.37 12.24 -12.14
N GLN A 7 18.55 12.58 -11.16
CA GLN A 7 17.64 13.73 -11.21
C GLN A 7 18.14 14.84 -10.27
N GLU A 8 18.15 16.09 -10.74
CA GLU A 8 18.42 17.25 -9.89
C GLU A 8 17.34 17.42 -8.82
N SER A 9 17.78 17.69 -7.60
CA SER A 9 16.93 17.96 -6.45
C SER A 9 16.15 19.26 -6.63
N ASN A 10 14.84 19.21 -6.38
CA ASN A 10 14.01 20.40 -6.26
C ASN A 10 14.12 21.06 -4.87
N LEU A 11 14.82 20.41 -3.93
CA LEU A 11 15.08 20.95 -2.60
C LEU A 11 16.34 21.82 -2.64
N PRO A 12 16.32 23.00 -1.98
CA PRO A 12 17.50 23.86 -1.91
C PRO A 12 18.64 23.12 -1.23
N GLY A 13 19.77 22.98 -1.94
CA GLY A 13 21.02 22.50 -1.34
C GLY A 13 21.53 23.50 -0.30
N ARG A 14 22.38 23.03 0.62
CA ARG A 14 23.23 23.96 1.36
C ARG A 14 24.14 24.67 0.35
N ASP A 15 24.20 25.99 0.44
CA ASP A 15 25.15 26.83 -0.31
C ASP A 15 25.09 26.71 -1.85
N GLY A 16 23.89 26.53 -2.42
CA GLY A 16 23.70 26.60 -3.89
C GLY A 16 24.25 25.42 -4.68
N GLU A 17 24.68 24.34 -4.01
CA GLU A 17 25.15 23.12 -4.66
C GLU A 17 24.00 22.34 -5.32
N ARG A 18 24.23 21.89 -6.55
CA ARG A 18 23.30 21.03 -7.30
C ARG A 18 23.42 19.59 -6.81
N VAL A 19 22.49 19.17 -5.97
CA VAL A 19 22.44 17.78 -5.47
C VAL A 19 21.66 16.91 -6.45
N LEU A 20 22.25 15.80 -6.90
CA LEU A 20 21.61 14.79 -7.75
C LEU A 20 21.20 13.59 -6.90
N PHE A 21 20.00 13.05 -7.15
CA PHE A 21 19.53 11.81 -6.53
C PHE A 21 19.26 10.73 -7.58
N PRO A 22 19.60 9.46 -7.30
CA PRO A 22 19.28 8.37 -8.20
C PRO A 22 17.77 8.10 -8.19
N ARG A 23 17.18 8.05 -9.38
CA ARG A 23 15.79 7.67 -9.61
C ARG A 23 15.73 6.42 -10.46
N MET A 24 15.05 5.40 -9.98
CA MET A 24 14.83 4.18 -10.76
C MET A 24 13.97 4.49 -11.99
N LYS A 25 14.42 4.04 -13.16
CA LYS A 25 13.60 4.03 -14.37
C LYS A 25 12.70 2.81 -14.33
N LEU A 26 11.41 3.07 -14.21
CA LEU A 26 10.38 2.03 -14.27
C LEU A 26 10.14 1.66 -15.74
N TRP A 27 10.12 0.36 -16.03
CA TRP A 27 9.83 -0.17 -17.36
C TRP A 27 8.56 -1.02 -17.29
N GLY A 28 7.43 -0.38 -17.55
CA GLY A 28 6.12 -1.03 -17.49
C GLY A 28 5.68 -1.41 -16.08
N GLN A 29 4.59 -2.16 -16.03
CA GLN A 29 4.02 -2.72 -14.82
C GLN A 29 3.80 -4.21 -15.06
N MET A 30 4.17 -5.03 -14.07
CA MET A 30 3.86 -6.46 -14.09
C MET A 30 2.48 -6.67 -13.47
N ASP A 31 1.60 -7.36 -14.18
CA ASP A 31 0.27 -7.69 -13.68
C ASP A 31 0.21 -9.10 -13.07
N LEU A 32 -0.97 -9.45 -12.53
CA LEU A 32 -1.18 -10.75 -11.90
C LEU A 32 -1.09 -11.91 -12.91
N ASP A 33 -1.35 -11.67 -14.19
CA ASP A 33 -1.27 -12.69 -15.22
C ASP A 33 0.20 -13.07 -15.47
N GLU A 34 1.07 -12.07 -15.65
CA GLU A 34 2.51 -12.29 -15.79
C GLU A 34 3.12 -12.91 -14.52
N ILE A 35 2.70 -12.46 -13.33
CA ILE A 35 3.15 -13.05 -12.06
C ILE A 35 2.74 -14.53 -11.97
N ALA A 36 1.49 -14.85 -12.30
CA ALA A 36 0.98 -16.22 -12.23
C ALA A 36 1.71 -17.15 -13.20
N GLU A 37 2.02 -16.69 -14.42
CA GLU A 37 2.82 -17.45 -15.37
C GLU A 37 4.23 -17.73 -14.83
N ARG A 38 4.88 -16.73 -14.23
CA ARG A 38 6.23 -16.89 -13.67
C ARG A 38 6.24 -17.88 -12.50
N ILE A 39 5.25 -17.81 -11.61
CA ILE A 39 5.10 -18.76 -10.50
C ILE A 39 4.88 -20.17 -11.04
N CYS A 40 4.00 -20.34 -12.04
CA CYS A 40 3.72 -21.63 -12.65
C CYS A 40 4.98 -22.26 -13.26
N ARG A 41 5.85 -21.49 -13.92
CA ARG A 41 7.13 -22.01 -14.46
C ARG A 41 8.09 -22.57 -13.40
N GLY A 42 7.99 -22.09 -12.16
CA GLY A 42 8.86 -22.49 -11.05
C GLY A 42 8.19 -23.38 -10.01
N SER A 43 6.95 -23.82 -10.22
CA SER A 43 6.17 -24.56 -9.22
C SER A 43 5.19 -25.55 -9.85
N THR A 44 4.41 -26.24 -9.03
CA THR A 44 3.31 -27.10 -9.48
C THR A 44 1.97 -26.36 -9.57
N PHE A 45 1.92 -25.07 -9.22
CA PHE A 45 0.69 -24.30 -9.29
C PHE A 45 0.30 -23.99 -10.74
N ALA A 46 -0.97 -24.19 -11.05
CA ALA A 46 -1.55 -23.68 -12.28
C ALA A 46 -1.78 -22.16 -12.17
N PRO A 47 -1.70 -21.39 -13.27
CA PRO A 47 -1.93 -19.94 -13.23
C PRO A 47 -3.30 -19.57 -12.63
N GLY A 48 -4.33 -20.40 -12.87
CA GLY A 48 -5.65 -20.21 -12.27
C GLY A 48 -5.67 -20.36 -10.75
N GLU A 49 -4.88 -21.28 -10.18
CA GLU A 49 -4.78 -21.48 -8.73
C GLU A 49 -4.12 -20.27 -8.07
N VAL A 50 -3.06 -19.73 -8.67
CA VAL A 50 -2.39 -18.53 -8.18
C VAL A 50 -3.35 -17.34 -8.17
N LYS A 51 -4.06 -17.10 -9.28
CA LYS A 51 -5.03 -16.00 -9.38
C LYS A 51 -6.16 -16.15 -8.36
N GLY A 52 -6.73 -17.35 -8.26
CA GLY A 52 -7.79 -17.64 -7.29
C GLY A 52 -7.34 -17.44 -5.84
N LEU A 53 -6.12 -17.88 -5.50
CA LEU A 53 -5.57 -17.69 -4.15
C LEU A 53 -5.36 -16.20 -3.83
N VAL A 54 -4.82 -15.41 -4.77
CA VAL A 54 -4.63 -13.97 -4.57
C VAL A 54 -5.97 -13.26 -4.37
N GLN A 55 -6.99 -13.62 -5.15
CA GLN A 55 -8.33 -13.07 -4.98
C GLN A 55 -8.93 -13.42 -3.61
N ALA A 56 -8.89 -14.71 -3.23
CA ALA A 56 -9.40 -15.15 -1.93
C ALA A 56 -8.66 -14.46 -0.76
N LEU A 57 -7.33 -14.29 -0.87
CA LEU A 57 -6.56 -13.55 0.12
C LEU A 57 -6.98 -12.08 0.21
N ALA A 58 -7.22 -11.42 -0.92
CA ALA A 58 -7.70 -10.04 -0.94
C ALA A 58 -9.08 -9.90 -0.26
N GLU A 59 -9.99 -10.85 -0.48
CA GLU A 59 -11.29 -10.92 0.18
C GLU A 59 -11.15 -11.07 1.70
N GLU A 60 -10.28 -11.97 2.17
CA GLU A 60 -10.02 -12.15 3.61
C GLU A 60 -9.38 -10.92 4.26
N ILE A 61 -8.48 -10.22 3.56
CA ILE A 61 -7.92 -8.94 4.01
C ILE A 61 -9.04 -7.91 4.16
N ALA A 62 -9.93 -7.80 3.16
CA ALA A 62 -11.07 -6.89 3.21
C ALA A 62 -12.01 -7.21 4.38
N CYS A 63 -12.35 -8.49 4.59
CA CYS A 63 -13.16 -8.95 5.71
C CYS A 63 -12.51 -8.64 7.06
N GLY A 64 -11.19 -8.86 7.18
CA GLY A 64 -10.41 -8.50 8.36
C GLY A 64 -10.52 -7.02 8.71
N MET A 65 -10.34 -6.16 7.72
CA MET A 65 -10.43 -4.71 7.88
C MET A 65 -11.85 -4.21 8.15
N ALA A 66 -12.87 -4.82 7.52
CA ALA A 66 -14.27 -4.54 7.82
C ALA A 66 -14.62 -4.85 9.28
N GLY A 67 -13.95 -5.84 9.87
CA GLY A 67 -14.01 -6.14 11.30
C GLY A 67 -13.18 -5.23 12.21
N GLY A 68 -12.59 -4.15 11.69
CA GLY A 68 -11.79 -3.19 12.45
C GLY A 68 -10.37 -3.66 12.79
N ARG A 69 -9.85 -4.70 12.12
CA ARG A 69 -8.49 -5.21 12.35
C ARG A 69 -7.51 -4.62 11.34
N SER A 70 -6.26 -4.40 11.77
CA SER A 70 -5.15 -4.40 10.83
C SER A 70 -4.83 -5.85 10.45
N VAL A 71 -4.50 -6.09 9.18
CA VAL A 71 -4.21 -7.43 8.65
C VAL A 71 -2.76 -7.47 8.24
N LYS A 72 -1.97 -8.31 8.90
CA LYS A 72 -0.57 -8.57 8.53
C LYS A 72 -0.51 -9.83 7.67
N VAL A 73 0.10 -9.71 6.49
CA VAL A 73 0.43 -10.85 5.64
C VAL A 73 1.95 -10.91 5.52
N ASP A 74 2.54 -11.94 6.14
CA ASP A 74 3.97 -12.14 6.11
C ASP A 74 4.48 -12.29 4.67
N GLY A 75 5.60 -11.64 4.37
CA GLY A 75 6.16 -11.56 3.02
C GLY A 75 5.51 -10.52 2.10
N ILE A 76 4.39 -9.90 2.50
CA ILE A 76 3.75 -8.82 1.74
C ILE A 76 3.81 -7.50 2.52
N GLY A 77 3.16 -7.44 3.68
CA GLY A 77 2.97 -6.16 4.36
C GLY A 77 1.88 -6.17 5.42
N VAL A 78 1.60 -4.99 5.94
CA VAL A 78 0.50 -4.72 6.89
C VAL A 78 -0.51 -3.79 6.22
N PHE A 79 -1.76 -4.24 6.17
CA PHE A 79 -2.92 -3.51 5.70
C PHE A 79 -3.65 -2.89 6.89
N THR A 80 -3.80 -1.57 6.89
CA THR A 80 -4.47 -0.82 7.97
C THR A 80 -5.64 -0.01 7.40
N PRO A 81 -6.87 -0.20 7.90
CA PRO A 81 -8.00 0.63 7.49
C PRO A 81 -7.89 2.02 8.12
N ALA A 82 -8.19 3.05 7.34
CA ALA A 82 -8.28 4.43 7.79
C ALA A 82 -9.73 4.90 7.70
N LEU A 83 -10.20 5.54 8.77
CA LEU A 83 -11.54 6.11 8.84
C LEU A 83 -11.54 7.52 8.28
N GLY A 84 -12.60 7.85 7.55
CA GLY A 84 -12.93 9.19 7.10
C GLY A 84 -14.36 9.57 7.45
N LEU A 85 -14.69 10.82 7.14
CA LEU A 85 -16.04 11.34 7.29
C LEU A 85 -16.80 11.15 6.00
N ARG A 86 -18.08 10.79 6.11
CA ARG A 86 -18.98 10.75 4.95
C ARG A 86 -19.25 12.16 4.44
N GLU A 87 -19.56 12.27 3.15
CA GLU A 87 -19.94 13.55 2.54
C GLU A 87 -21.10 14.22 3.32
N GLY A 88 -21.00 15.55 3.48
CA GLY A 88 -21.95 16.34 4.26
C GLY A 88 -21.69 16.35 5.77
N PHE A 89 -20.73 15.60 6.28
CA PHE A 89 -20.34 15.63 7.69
C PHE A 89 -19.02 16.38 7.91
N GLY A 90 -19.05 17.49 8.65
CA GLY A 90 -17.86 18.22 9.10
C GLY A 90 -17.06 17.52 10.20
N ARG A 91 -15.84 18.00 10.47
CA ARG A 91 -15.03 17.52 11.59
C ARG A 91 -15.63 17.96 12.93
N GLU A 92 -15.36 17.20 13.98
CA GLU A 92 -15.63 17.66 15.36
C GLU A 92 -14.58 18.69 15.75
N THR A 93 -14.99 19.75 16.45
CA THR A 93 -14.10 20.81 16.93
C THR A 93 -13.43 20.44 18.25
N GLY A 94 -14.05 19.54 19.02
CA GLY A 94 -13.56 19.07 20.32
C GLY A 94 -13.96 19.94 21.51
N GLU A 95 -14.84 20.94 21.32
CA GLU A 95 -15.33 21.82 22.39
C GLU A 95 -16.22 21.08 23.40
N GLU A 96 -16.10 21.42 24.68
CA GLU A 96 -16.94 20.84 25.74
C GLU A 96 -18.41 21.22 25.54
N GLY A 97 -19.27 20.21 25.40
CA GLY A 97 -20.71 20.38 25.19
C GLY A 97 -21.16 20.21 23.74
N GLU A 98 -20.25 20.08 22.78
CA GLU A 98 -20.61 19.73 21.40
C GLU A 98 -21.13 18.29 21.28
N ARG A 99 -22.11 18.11 20.40
CA ARG A 99 -22.73 16.81 20.17
C ARG A 99 -21.79 15.94 19.35
N ARG A 100 -21.15 14.96 20.02
CA ARG A 100 -20.36 13.91 19.36
C ARG A 100 -21.18 13.24 18.26
N ARG A 101 -20.58 13.06 17.09
CA ARG A 101 -21.23 12.39 15.97
C ARG A 101 -21.34 10.90 16.25
N ASN A 102 -22.34 10.29 15.63
CA ASN A 102 -22.54 8.86 15.72
C ASN A 102 -21.81 8.14 14.57
N ALA A 103 -21.74 6.80 14.64
CA ALA A 103 -21.09 5.99 13.62
C ALA A 103 -21.64 6.18 12.19
N ARG A 104 -22.81 6.80 12.00
CA ARG A 104 -23.37 7.08 10.66
C ARG A 104 -22.61 8.18 9.92
N SER A 105 -21.84 9.02 10.61
CA SER A 105 -21.01 10.06 9.96
C SER A 105 -19.64 9.55 9.52
N ILE A 106 -19.27 8.31 9.86
CA ILE A 106 -17.95 7.73 9.63
C ILE A 106 -18.03 6.63 8.58
N CYS A 107 -16.99 6.50 7.76
CA CYS A 107 -16.80 5.37 6.83
C CYS A 107 -15.33 4.96 6.77
N VAL A 108 -15.06 3.77 6.25
CA VAL A 108 -13.70 3.43 5.80
C VAL A 108 -13.43 4.25 4.55
N ASP A 109 -12.35 5.04 4.57
CA ASP A 109 -11.99 6.00 3.52
C ASP A 109 -10.80 5.50 2.72
N ARG A 110 -9.77 5.00 3.40
CA ARG A 110 -8.52 4.55 2.79
C ARG A 110 -8.00 3.27 3.41
N ILE A 111 -7.15 2.57 2.66
CA ILE A 111 -6.37 1.44 3.15
C ILE A 111 -4.90 1.83 3.01
N HIS A 112 -4.16 1.79 4.11
CA HIS A 112 -2.72 1.99 4.11
C HIS A 112 -2.03 0.63 4.04
N LEU A 113 -1.13 0.46 3.06
CA LEU A 113 -0.26 -0.71 2.94
C LEU A 113 1.17 -0.32 3.31
N SER A 114 1.72 -0.96 4.34
CA SER A 114 3.13 -0.86 4.68
C SER A 114 3.82 -2.16 4.31
N LEU A 115 4.71 -2.13 3.31
CA LEU A 115 5.48 -3.30 2.90
C LEU A 115 6.51 -3.65 3.98
N ILE A 116 6.66 -4.94 4.28
CA ILE A 116 7.74 -5.40 5.18
C ILE A 116 9.04 -5.26 4.40
N HIS A 117 10.00 -4.50 4.95
CA HIS A 117 11.32 -4.33 4.34
C HIS A 117 11.97 -5.71 4.12
N ILE A 118 12.13 -6.11 2.86
CA ILE A 118 13.10 -7.13 2.44
C ILE A 118 14.43 -6.40 2.21
N SER A 119 15.04 -5.92 3.29
CA SER A 119 16.44 -5.51 3.22
C SER A 119 17.28 -6.78 3.24
N GLU A 120 17.94 -7.12 2.12
CA GLU A 120 19.10 -8.01 2.18
C GLU A 120 20.10 -7.44 3.20
N PRO A 121 20.72 -8.27 4.05
CA PRO A 121 21.89 -7.85 4.78
C PRO A 121 23.02 -7.70 3.76
N THR A 122 23.35 -6.47 3.38
CA THR A 122 24.55 -6.18 2.60
C THR A 122 25.74 -6.66 3.42
N ARG A 123 26.39 -7.73 2.95
CA ARG A 123 27.62 -8.26 3.51
C ARG A 123 28.83 -7.55 2.91
#